data_AF-A0A3M4LMN5-F1
#
_entry.id   AF-A0A3M4LMN5-F1
#
_cell.length_a   1.000
_cell.length_b   1.000
_cell.length_c   1.000
_cell.angle_alpha   90.00
_cell.angle_beta   90.00
_cell.angle_gamma   90.00
#
_symmetry.space_group_name_H-M   'P 1'
#
loop_
_entity.id
_entity.type
_entity.pdbx_description
1 polymer ?
#
loop_
_entity_poly.entity_id
_entity_poly.type
_entity_poly.pdbx_seq_one_letter_code
_entity_poly.pdbx_strand_id
1 'polypeptide(L)'
;MHKNRRTHEHLSADEDDATYYVRQRNPASASTFYRNVGVLLILIGAVGYGVFYYNNTLSPIAGKPAAPEIHGINEPANLPVLPPMTSSAQQPQPLADCIGPDNLINEAVATCRFGQLPKTTRNPDARGMVSERYMAQYKADQQKPQTAHTRMQSIEWATVAQWDRKRTYRALWSITDNRIDGSSVCSNWRKGSIEYRECRKGAKVYFREQCKSWGKQWDRAHADSSRAAQQRYCSAGEGFNPLG
;
A
#
# COMPACT_ATOMS: atom_id res chain seq x y z
N MET A 1 29.46 33.29 -49.70
CA MET A 1 28.44 32.30 -50.13
C MET A 1 28.78 30.94 -49.54
N HIS A 2 27.77 30.24 -49.03
CA HIS A 2 27.80 28.99 -48.27
C HIS A 2 28.65 27.83 -48.84
N LYS A 3 29.28 27.03 -47.96
CA LYS A 3 28.84 25.63 -47.74
C LYS A 3 29.40 25.01 -46.46
N ASN A 4 28.48 24.37 -45.74
CA ASN A 4 28.63 23.63 -44.50
C ASN A 4 28.70 22.13 -44.85
N ARG A 5 29.57 21.33 -44.21
CA ARG A 5 29.29 19.91 -43.95
C ARG A 5 30.21 19.34 -42.88
N ARG A 6 29.59 19.06 -41.73
CA ARG A 6 30.09 18.24 -40.63
C ARG A 6 30.19 16.79 -41.07
N THR A 7 31.26 16.10 -40.70
CA THR A 7 31.35 14.65 -40.65
C THR A 7 31.51 14.25 -39.19
N HIS A 8 30.48 13.60 -38.65
CA HIS A 8 30.51 12.93 -37.35
C HIS A 8 31.25 11.62 -37.53
N GLU A 9 32.36 11.44 -36.82
CA GLU A 9 32.99 10.13 -36.65
C GLU A 9 32.16 9.30 -35.65
N HIS A 10 31.80 8.09 -36.11
CA HIS A 10 31.10 7.06 -35.36
C HIS A 10 32.06 6.48 -34.31
N LEU A 11 31.89 6.86 -33.04
CA LEU A 11 32.41 6.09 -31.90
C LEU A 11 31.55 4.83 -31.74
N SER A 12 31.89 3.80 -32.51
CA SER A 12 31.42 2.43 -32.36
C SER A 12 32.52 1.64 -31.64
N ALA A 13 32.47 1.62 -30.31
CA ALA A 13 33.32 0.78 -29.50
C ALA A 13 32.57 0.44 -28.21
N ASP A 14 31.80 -0.68 -28.20
CA ASP A 14 31.52 -1.46 -26.97
C ASP A 14 30.72 -2.78 -27.18
N GLU A 15 30.80 -3.45 -28.34
CA GLU A 15 30.10 -4.75 -28.52
C GLU A 15 31.01 -5.99 -28.51
N ASP A 16 32.33 -5.85 -28.73
CA ASP A 16 33.23 -7.01 -28.82
C ASP A 16 33.86 -7.46 -27.49
N ASP A 17 33.94 -6.60 -26.47
CA ASP A 17 34.58 -6.94 -25.18
C ASP A 17 33.68 -7.75 -24.22
N ALA A 18 32.39 -7.90 -24.52
CA ALA A 18 31.47 -8.69 -23.70
C ALA A 18 31.63 -10.21 -23.87
N THR A 19 32.32 -10.67 -24.92
CA THR A 19 32.44 -12.10 -25.24
C THR A 19 33.53 -12.81 -24.42
N TYR A 20 34.54 -12.09 -23.92
CA TYR A 20 35.63 -12.69 -23.15
C TYR A 20 35.25 -13.09 -21.72
N TYR A 21 34.28 -12.41 -21.09
CA TYR A 21 33.89 -12.70 -19.69
C TYR A 21 32.82 -13.79 -19.52
N VAL A 22 32.27 -14.33 -20.62
CA VAL A 22 31.24 -15.39 -20.54
C VAL A 22 31.84 -16.80 -20.52
N ARG A 23 33.17 -16.95 -20.67
CA ARG A 23 33.81 -18.25 -20.82
C ARG A 23 34.44 -18.83 -19.55
N GLN A 24 33.74 -18.80 -18.41
CA GLN A 24 34.07 -19.67 -17.26
C GLN A 24 32.95 -19.75 -16.21
N ARG A 25 31.84 -20.41 -16.55
CA ARG A 25 30.98 -21.07 -15.56
C ARG A 25 31.03 -22.56 -15.81
N ASN A 26 31.86 -23.27 -15.06
CA ASN A 26 31.88 -24.73 -15.03
C ASN A 26 30.50 -25.25 -14.57
N PRO A 27 29.75 -26.02 -15.37
CA PRO A 27 28.51 -26.65 -14.94
C PRO A 27 28.82 -27.95 -14.19
N ALA A 28 29.46 -27.86 -13.03
CA ALA A 28 29.80 -29.01 -12.21
C ALA A 28 29.35 -28.79 -10.77
N SER A 29 28.04 -28.88 -10.51
CA SER A 29 27.45 -29.23 -9.19
C SER A 29 25.92 -29.04 -9.10
N ALA A 30 25.22 -28.72 -10.20
CA ALA A 30 23.76 -28.54 -10.14
C ALA A 30 23.04 -29.79 -9.59
N SER A 31 23.52 -30.99 -9.91
CA SER A 31 22.92 -32.26 -9.46
C SER A 31 23.01 -32.48 -7.94
N THR A 32 24.14 -32.18 -7.31
CA THR A 32 24.29 -32.36 -5.85
C THR A 32 23.53 -31.30 -5.06
N PHE A 33 23.43 -30.08 -5.59
CA PHE A 33 22.66 -29.01 -4.96
C PHE A 33 21.17 -29.36 -4.85
N TYR A 34 20.53 -29.76 -5.95
CA TYR A 34 19.11 -30.14 -5.94
C TYR A 34 18.85 -31.40 -5.10
N ARG A 35 19.78 -32.36 -5.07
CA ARG A 35 19.69 -33.55 -4.20
C ARG A 35 19.72 -33.17 -2.72
N ASN A 36 20.63 -32.29 -2.33
CA ASN A 36 20.76 -31.85 -0.95
C ASN A 36 19.56 -31.00 -0.49
N VAL A 37 19.03 -30.15 -1.38
CA VAL A 37 17.80 -29.37 -1.12
C VAL A 37 16.59 -30.30 -0.97
N GLY A 38 16.47 -31.33 -1.82
CA GLY A 38 15.39 -32.32 -1.72
C GLY A 38 15.38 -33.07 -0.39
N VAL A 39 16.54 -33.53 0.08
CA VAL A 39 16.67 -34.21 1.38
C VAL A 39 16.29 -33.28 2.54
N LEU A 40 16.72 -32.02 2.50
CA LEU A 40 16.38 -31.03 3.53
C LEU A 40 14.86 -30.81 3.64
N LEU A 41 14.17 -30.69 2.51
CA LEU A 41 12.72 -30.46 2.48
C LEU A 41 11.95 -31.67 3.03
N ILE A 42 12.41 -32.90 2.77
CA ILE A 42 11.82 -34.12 3.33
C ILE A 42 11.98 -34.15 4.84
N LEU A 43 13.16 -33.78 5.36
CA LEU A 43 13.40 -33.73 6.81
C LEU A 43 12.52 -32.67 7.49
N ILE A 44 12.40 -31.48 6.90
CA ILE A 44 11.53 -30.42 7.43
C ILE A 44 10.06 -30.87 7.41
N GLY A 45 9.63 -31.53 6.34
CA GLY A 45 8.28 -32.11 6.24
C GLY A 45 8.00 -33.16 7.31
N ALA A 46 8.95 -34.09 7.55
CA ALA A 46 8.81 -35.13 8.56
C ALA A 46 8.76 -34.56 9.99
N VAL A 47 9.60 -33.56 10.30
CA VAL A 47 9.61 -32.88 11.60
C VAL A 47 8.31 -32.09 11.80
N GLY A 48 7.86 -31.33 10.79
CA GLY A 48 6.60 -30.59 10.85
C GLY A 48 5.40 -31.50 11.03
N TYR A 49 5.36 -32.63 10.32
CA TYR A 49 4.31 -33.63 10.45
C TYR A 49 4.29 -34.27 11.85
N GLY A 50 5.47 -34.58 12.41
CA GLY A 50 5.58 -35.08 13.78
C GLY A 50 5.04 -34.09 14.82
N VAL A 51 5.46 -32.83 14.77
CA VAL A 51 4.99 -31.78 15.70
C VAL A 51 3.47 -31.58 15.60
N PHE A 52 2.93 -31.58 14.38
CA PHE A 52 1.49 -31.45 14.17
C PHE A 52 0.72 -32.66 14.73
N TYR A 53 1.22 -33.88 14.51
CA TYR A 53 0.61 -35.10 15.02
C TYR A 53 0.60 -35.14 16.57
N TYR A 54 1.69 -34.77 17.23
CA TYR A 54 1.77 -34.74 18.69
C TYR A 54 0.95 -33.62 19.32
N ASN A 55 0.92 -32.43 18.71
CA ASN A 55 0.10 -31.32 19.21
C ASN A 55 -1.41 -31.57 19.02
N ASN A 56 -1.81 -32.30 17.98
CA ASN A 56 -3.22 -32.64 17.77
C ASN A 56 -3.72 -33.72 18.75
N THR A 57 -2.82 -34.46 19.42
CA THR A 57 -3.15 -35.42 20.48
C THR A 57 -3.19 -34.82 21.90
N LEU A 58 -2.77 -33.57 22.08
CA LEU A 58 -2.76 -32.87 23.38
C LEU A 58 -3.39 -31.49 23.24
N SER A 59 -4.73 -31.43 23.17
CA SER A 59 -5.47 -30.23 23.55
C SER A 59 -5.56 -30.15 25.08
N PRO A 60 -4.95 -29.16 25.75
CA PRO A 60 -5.23 -28.92 27.16
C PRO A 60 -6.57 -28.22 27.30
N ILE A 61 -7.36 -28.75 28.21
CA ILE A 61 -8.67 -28.28 28.65
C ILE A 61 -8.63 -26.78 29.00
N ALA A 62 -9.58 -26.05 28.43
CA ALA A 62 -9.90 -24.67 28.76
C ALA A 62 -10.26 -24.53 30.25
N GLY A 63 -9.58 -23.61 30.95
CA GLY A 63 -9.94 -23.14 32.28
C GLY A 63 -10.04 -21.63 32.30
N LYS A 64 -11.26 -21.10 32.36
CA LYS A 64 -11.59 -19.70 32.67
C LYS A 64 -10.91 -19.27 33.98
N PRO A 65 -10.38 -18.04 34.10
CA PRO A 65 -10.29 -17.37 35.38
C PRO A 65 -11.59 -16.60 35.68
N ALA A 66 -12.25 -17.01 36.75
CA ALA A 66 -13.32 -16.30 37.43
C ALA A 66 -12.76 -15.08 38.17
N ALA A 67 -13.51 -13.97 38.16
CA ALA A 67 -13.27 -12.81 39.00
C ALA A 67 -14.15 -12.87 40.27
N PRO A 68 -13.61 -12.63 41.47
CA PRO A 68 -14.36 -12.21 42.64
C PRO A 68 -14.11 -10.70 42.90
N GLU A 69 -14.87 -9.91 43.66
CA GLU A 69 -16.20 -9.90 44.27
C GLU A 69 -16.27 -8.52 45.01
N ILE A 70 -17.44 -8.13 45.55
CA ILE A 70 -17.67 -7.22 46.70
C ILE A 70 -18.10 -5.76 46.41
N HIS A 71 -19.43 -5.58 46.37
CA HIS A 71 -20.34 -4.85 47.29
C HIS A 71 -20.21 -3.32 47.54
N GLY A 72 -21.39 -2.66 47.50
CA GLY A 72 -21.66 -1.32 48.04
C GLY A 72 -21.64 -1.24 49.58
N ILE A 73 -21.80 -0.07 50.20
CA ILE A 73 -23.09 0.55 50.57
C ILE A 73 -22.83 1.87 51.38
N ASN A 74 -23.60 2.95 51.09
CA ASN A 74 -24.06 4.12 51.93
C ASN A 74 -23.04 5.13 52.52
N GLU A 75 -23.29 6.40 52.89
CA GLU A 75 -24.31 7.49 52.82
C GLU A 75 -23.75 8.64 53.76
N PRO A 76 -24.40 9.78 54.14
CA PRO A 76 -24.93 10.98 53.45
C PRO A 76 -24.20 12.31 53.83
N ALA A 77 -24.52 13.44 53.17
CA ALA A 77 -24.79 14.75 53.83
C ALA A 77 -25.19 15.87 52.83
N ASN A 78 -26.44 16.35 52.93
CA ASN A 78 -26.95 17.76 52.92
C ASN A 78 -26.02 18.88 52.38
N LEU A 79 -26.36 19.86 51.53
CA LEU A 79 -27.53 20.74 51.20
C LEU A 79 -27.06 21.65 49.99
N PRO A 80 -27.79 22.66 49.45
CA PRO A 80 -29.23 22.92 49.29
C PRO A 80 -29.66 23.10 47.80
N VAL A 81 -30.97 23.04 47.59
CA VAL A 81 -31.71 23.17 46.31
C VAL A 81 -31.62 24.58 45.71
N LEU A 82 -31.42 24.65 44.38
CA LEU A 82 -31.61 25.84 43.52
C LEU A 82 -32.55 25.46 42.35
N PRO A 83 -33.30 26.43 41.78
CA PRO A 83 -34.58 26.20 41.08
C PRO A 83 -34.46 25.47 39.72
N PRO A 84 -35.58 24.90 39.20
CA PRO A 84 -35.55 24.06 38.01
C PRO A 84 -35.29 24.90 36.77
N MET A 85 -34.09 24.78 36.20
CA MET A 85 -33.86 25.08 34.80
C MET A 85 -34.64 24.03 33.99
N THR A 86 -35.71 24.45 33.33
CA THR A 86 -36.39 23.65 32.30
C THR A 86 -35.43 23.43 31.14
N SER A 87 -34.63 22.37 31.24
CA SER A 87 -33.91 21.77 30.13
C SER A 87 -34.51 20.39 29.91
N SER A 88 -35.34 20.24 28.87
CA SER A 88 -35.65 18.94 28.32
C SER A 88 -34.41 18.42 27.57
N ALA A 89 -33.33 18.17 28.30
CA ALA A 89 -32.27 17.28 27.85
C ALA A 89 -32.72 15.87 28.19
N GLN A 90 -33.55 15.27 27.33
CA GLN A 90 -33.77 13.83 27.37
C GLN A 90 -32.39 13.17 27.28
N GLN A 91 -32.00 12.47 28.34
CA GLN A 91 -30.77 11.70 28.31
C GLN A 91 -30.86 10.70 27.14
N PRO A 92 -29.83 10.60 26.29
CA PRO A 92 -29.91 9.73 25.12
C PRO A 92 -30.07 8.29 25.57
N GLN A 93 -31.10 7.62 25.07
CA GLN A 93 -31.40 6.23 25.39
C GLN A 93 -30.19 5.33 25.01
N PRO A 94 -29.86 4.28 25.77
CA PRO A 94 -28.75 3.40 25.42
C PRO A 94 -28.94 2.82 24.02
N LEU A 95 -27.86 2.80 23.23
CA LEU A 95 -27.90 2.35 21.83
C LEU A 95 -28.39 0.90 21.68
N ALA A 96 -28.15 0.08 22.70
CA ALA A 96 -28.58 -1.32 22.74
C ALA A 96 -30.11 -1.47 22.63
N ASP A 97 -30.89 -0.51 23.14
CA ASP A 97 -32.36 -0.58 23.12
C ASP A 97 -32.95 -0.07 21.79
N CYS A 98 -32.15 0.62 20.98
CA CYS A 98 -32.58 1.26 19.75
C CYS A 98 -32.07 0.58 18.48
N ILE A 99 -31.07 -0.30 18.57
CA ILE A 99 -30.49 -0.96 17.40
C ILE A 99 -31.29 -2.19 17.00
N GLY A 100 -31.69 -2.26 15.73
CA GLY A 100 -32.41 -3.41 15.17
C GLY A 100 -31.51 -4.62 14.91
N PRO A 101 -32.09 -5.79 14.59
CA PRO A 101 -31.35 -7.05 14.38
C PRO A 101 -30.33 -6.97 13.24
N ASP A 102 -30.53 -6.06 12.29
CA ASP A 102 -29.64 -5.88 11.12
C ASP A 102 -28.41 -5.01 11.42
N ASN A 103 -28.22 -4.54 12.67
CA ASN A 103 -27.13 -3.66 13.11
C ASN A 103 -26.96 -2.37 12.27
N LEU A 104 -27.99 -2.00 11.50
CA LEU A 104 -27.96 -0.85 10.62
C LEU A 104 -28.39 0.41 11.39
N ILE A 105 -27.49 1.38 11.51
CA ILE A 105 -27.81 2.69 12.12
C ILE A 105 -28.58 3.52 11.10
N ASN A 106 -29.89 3.62 11.27
CA ASN A 106 -30.78 4.40 10.41
C ASN A 106 -31.42 5.58 11.17
N GLU A 107 -32.20 6.39 10.46
CA GLU A 107 -32.91 7.55 11.05
C GLU A 107 -33.85 7.14 12.20
N ALA A 108 -34.38 5.92 12.19
CA ALA A 108 -35.21 5.39 13.28
C ALA A 108 -34.38 5.10 14.55
N VAL A 109 -33.17 4.55 14.43
CA VAL A 109 -32.24 4.36 15.56
C VAL A 109 -31.85 5.73 16.14
N ALA A 110 -31.54 6.70 15.27
CA ALA A 110 -31.22 8.06 15.69
C ALA A 110 -32.42 8.73 16.40
N THR A 111 -33.63 8.55 15.89
CA THR A 111 -34.85 9.10 16.47
C THR A 111 -35.21 8.43 17.80
N CYS A 112 -35.01 7.12 17.92
CA CYS A 112 -35.19 6.39 19.17
C CYS A 112 -34.22 6.90 20.25
N ARG A 113 -32.96 7.11 19.90
CA ARG A 113 -31.92 7.49 20.85
C ARG A 113 -31.98 8.97 21.26
N PHE A 114 -32.27 9.85 20.31
CA PHE A 114 -32.14 11.30 20.49
C PHE A 114 -33.46 12.06 20.36
N GLY A 115 -34.59 11.37 20.15
CA GLY A 115 -35.87 11.98 19.87
C GLY A 115 -35.98 12.51 18.43
N GLN A 116 -37.03 13.29 18.16
CA GLN A 116 -37.31 13.82 16.82
C GLN A 116 -36.15 14.72 16.35
N LEU A 117 -35.38 14.25 15.37
CA LEU A 117 -34.34 15.10 14.77
C LEU A 117 -35.02 16.23 13.97
N PRO A 118 -34.51 17.47 14.04
CA PRO A 118 -35.03 18.56 13.22
C PRO A 118 -34.83 18.18 11.75
N LYS A 119 -35.94 17.98 11.03
CA LYS A 119 -35.91 17.77 9.58
C LYS A 119 -35.30 19.01 8.93
N THR A 120 -34.26 18.80 8.14
CA THR A 120 -33.57 19.87 7.40
C THR A 120 -34.54 20.46 6.37
N THR A 121 -35.32 21.44 6.79
CA THR A 121 -36.16 22.20 5.88
C THR A 121 -35.23 23.14 5.13
N ARG A 122 -35.15 23.00 3.81
CA ARG A 122 -34.35 23.88 2.95
C ARG A 122 -34.99 25.27 2.96
N ASN A 123 -34.68 26.06 3.98
CA ASN A 123 -35.12 27.43 4.09
C ASN A 123 -34.26 28.28 3.14
N PRO A 124 -34.84 28.87 2.07
CA PRO A 124 -34.10 29.69 1.12
C PRO A 124 -33.52 30.97 1.76
N ASP A 125 -34.05 31.40 2.91
CA ASP A 125 -33.66 32.62 3.61
C ASP A 125 -32.71 32.37 4.80
N ALA A 126 -32.38 31.10 5.09
CA ALA A 126 -31.45 30.76 6.16
C ALA A 126 -30.02 31.18 5.79
N ARG A 127 -29.61 32.35 6.26
CA ARG A 127 -28.20 32.79 6.22
C ARG A 127 -27.46 32.08 7.35
N GLY A 128 -26.69 31.05 7.00
CA GLY A 128 -25.81 30.37 7.96
C GLY A 128 -24.76 31.32 8.55
N MET A 129 -24.11 30.93 9.66
CA MET A 129 -23.07 31.71 10.36
C MET A 129 -21.77 31.91 9.54
N VAL A 130 -21.81 31.72 8.23
CA VAL A 130 -20.67 31.69 7.34
C VAL A 130 -20.89 32.70 6.24
N SER A 131 -19.90 33.58 6.02
CA SER A 131 -19.99 34.62 4.99
C SER A 131 -20.26 34.01 3.61
N GLU A 132 -21.06 34.69 2.80
CA GLU A 132 -21.40 34.26 1.44
C GLU A 132 -20.16 33.98 0.60
N ARG A 133 -19.12 34.82 0.73
CA ARG A 133 -17.83 34.63 0.07
C ARG A 133 -17.16 33.29 0.43
N TYR A 134 -17.20 32.91 1.70
CA TYR A 134 -16.61 31.65 2.16
C TYR A 134 -17.42 30.46 1.64
N MET A 135 -18.75 30.55 1.68
CA MET A 135 -19.63 29.50 1.14
C MET A 135 -19.49 29.35 -0.37
N ALA A 136 -19.33 30.45 -1.10
CA ALA A 136 -19.07 30.43 -2.54
C ALA A 136 -17.72 29.78 -2.85
N GLN A 137 -16.67 30.12 -2.10
CA GLN A 137 -15.35 29.52 -2.26
C GLN A 137 -15.36 28.01 -1.93
N TYR A 138 -15.98 27.63 -0.82
CA TYR A 138 -16.11 26.22 -0.43
C TYR A 138 -16.88 25.40 -1.48
N LYS A 139 -17.99 25.94 -2.00
CA LYS A 139 -18.74 25.31 -3.09
C LYS A 139 -17.93 25.20 -4.37
N ALA A 140 -17.14 26.22 -4.71
CA ALA A 140 -16.23 26.19 -5.85
C ALA A 140 -15.11 25.14 -5.69
N ASP A 141 -14.58 24.96 -4.47
CA ASP A 141 -13.57 23.95 -4.17
C ASP A 141 -14.15 22.53 -4.16
N GLN A 142 -15.41 22.35 -3.75
CA GLN A 142 -16.17 21.10 -3.85
C GLN A 142 -16.51 20.73 -5.30
N GLN A 143 -16.78 21.73 -6.14
CA GLN A 143 -17.14 21.55 -7.55
C GLN A 143 -15.92 21.43 -8.47
N LYS A 144 -14.72 21.74 -7.98
CA LYS A 144 -13.51 21.33 -8.69
C LYS A 144 -13.56 19.80 -8.81
N PRO A 145 -13.64 19.25 -10.03
CA PRO A 145 -13.48 17.82 -10.17
C PRO A 145 -12.15 17.49 -9.52
N GLN A 146 -12.15 16.56 -8.56
CA GLN A 146 -10.95 15.89 -8.11
C GLN A 146 -10.42 15.07 -9.29
N THR A 147 -9.95 15.75 -10.34
CA THR A 147 -9.17 15.14 -11.38
C THR A 147 -7.90 14.67 -10.72
N ALA A 148 -7.75 13.35 -10.61
CA ALA A 148 -6.48 12.63 -10.52
C ALA A 148 -6.08 11.90 -9.22
N HIS A 149 -6.98 11.45 -8.32
CA HIS A 149 -6.50 10.64 -7.17
C HIS A 149 -7.23 9.35 -6.80
N THR A 150 -8.33 8.96 -7.46
CA THR A 150 -8.89 7.60 -7.29
C THR A 150 -8.59 6.70 -8.49
N ARG A 151 -7.44 6.92 -9.14
CA ARG A 151 -6.81 5.84 -9.90
C ARG A 151 -6.21 4.93 -8.85
N MET A 152 -6.53 3.64 -8.84
CA MET A 152 -6.05 2.69 -7.83
C MET A 152 -4.51 2.66 -7.88
N GLN A 153 -3.88 3.47 -7.04
CA GLN A 153 -2.43 3.55 -6.94
C GLN A 153 -1.96 2.41 -6.05
N SER A 154 -1.25 1.44 -6.62
CA SER A 154 -0.58 0.41 -5.84
C SER A 154 0.87 0.82 -5.61
N ILE A 155 1.37 0.61 -4.40
CA ILE A 155 2.78 0.85 -4.06
C ILE A 155 3.52 -0.48 -4.12
N GLU A 156 4.60 -0.52 -4.88
CA GLU A 156 5.50 -1.67 -4.96
C GLU A 156 6.90 -1.26 -4.51
N TRP A 157 7.68 -2.25 -4.10
CA TRP A 157 9.08 -2.07 -3.73
C TRP A 157 9.92 -3.24 -4.20
N ALA A 158 11.19 -2.97 -4.47
CA ALA A 158 12.19 -4.00 -4.70
C ALA A 158 13.56 -3.58 -4.19
N THR A 159 14.42 -4.57 -3.99
CA THR A 159 15.84 -4.34 -3.77
C THR A 159 16.53 -4.19 -5.12
N VAL A 160 17.12 -3.02 -5.37
CA VAL A 160 17.84 -2.71 -6.60
C VAL A 160 19.32 -2.63 -6.31
N ALA A 161 20.16 -3.22 -7.16
CA ALA A 161 21.59 -3.05 -7.06
C ALA A 161 21.97 -1.61 -7.45
N GLN A 162 22.98 -1.06 -6.79
CA GLN A 162 23.69 0.11 -7.29
C GLN A 162 24.20 -0.20 -8.70
N TRP A 163 24.38 0.83 -9.52
CA TRP A 163 24.83 0.65 -10.92
C TRP A 163 26.19 -0.08 -11.00
N ASP A 164 27.07 0.13 -10.02
CA ASP A 164 28.38 -0.52 -9.88
C ASP A 164 28.30 -1.89 -9.14
N ARG A 165 27.09 -2.32 -8.76
CA ARG A 165 26.76 -3.55 -8.04
C ARG A 165 27.44 -3.72 -6.67
N LYS A 166 28.01 -2.66 -6.07
CA LYS A 166 28.71 -2.75 -4.77
C LYS A 166 27.76 -2.66 -3.58
N ARG A 167 26.63 -1.98 -3.75
CA ARG A 167 25.60 -1.81 -2.72
C ARG A 167 24.23 -2.11 -3.29
N THR A 168 23.25 -2.24 -2.40
CA THR A 168 21.84 -2.37 -2.76
C THR A 168 21.02 -1.27 -2.09
N TYR A 169 19.94 -0.87 -2.75
CA TYR A 169 19.00 0.11 -2.26
C TYR A 169 17.60 -0.50 -2.25
N ARG A 170 16.82 -0.18 -1.23
CA ARG A 170 15.38 -0.39 -1.28
C ARG A 170 14.77 0.73 -2.11
N ALA A 171 14.23 0.36 -3.27
CA ALA A 171 13.50 1.25 -4.15
C ALA A 171 12.00 1.05 -3.97
N LEU A 172 11.27 2.15 -3.83
CA LEU A 172 9.82 2.18 -3.71
C LEU A 172 9.24 3.03 -4.84
N TRP A 173 8.12 2.61 -5.43
CA TRP A 173 7.43 3.33 -6.50
C TRP A 173 5.93 3.03 -6.47
N SER A 174 5.13 3.94 -7.04
CA SER A 174 3.71 3.75 -7.29
C SER A 174 3.47 3.25 -8.71
N ILE A 175 2.39 2.50 -8.86
CA ILE A 175 1.90 1.98 -10.13
C ILE A 175 0.48 2.46 -10.30
N THR A 176 0.21 2.97 -11.49
CA THR A 176 -1.09 3.50 -11.88
C THR A 176 -1.42 2.94 -13.26
N ASP A 177 -2.55 2.24 -13.39
CA ASP A 177 -2.97 1.57 -14.62
C ASP A 177 -1.87 0.73 -15.27
N ASN A 178 -1.26 -0.15 -14.47
CA ASN A 178 -0.16 -1.02 -14.89
C ASN A 178 1.08 -0.30 -15.44
N ARG A 179 1.24 1.00 -15.16
CA ARG A 179 2.43 1.79 -15.48
C ARG A 179 3.09 2.28 -14.20
N ILE A 180 4.41 2.11 -14.10
CA ILE A 180 5.20 2.65 -13.00
C ILE A 180 5.28 4.17 -13.18
N ASP A 181 4.97 4.93 -12.14
CA ASP A 181 5.20 6.37 -12.10
C ASP A 181 6.68 6.64 -11.86
N GLY A 182 7.39 7.06 -12.90
CA GLY A 182 8.83 7.37 -12.84
C GLY A 182 9.20 8.48 -11.83
N SER A 183 8.27 9.35 -11.46
CA SER A 183 8.50 10.40 -10.45
C SER A 183 8.49 9.86 -9.02
N SER A 184 7.79 8.75 -8.81
CA SER A 184 7.66 8.07 -7.51
C SER A 184 8.84 7.15 -7.17
N VAL A 185 9.67 6.80 -8.16
CA VAL A 185 10.78 5.86 -8.01
C VAL A 185 11.80 6.38 -7.00
N CYS A 186 12.09 5.55 -5.99
CA CYS A 186 12.97 5.87 -4.87
C CYS A 186 12.47 7.02 -3.99
N SER A 187 11.15 7.22 -3.91
CA SER A 187 10.49 8.25 -3.08
C SER A 187 10.73 8.09 -1.57
N ASN A 188 11.20 6.92 -1.13
CA ASN A 188 11.62 6.67 0.25
C ASN A 188 12.96 7.35 0.62
N TRP A 189 13.70 7.87 -0.35
CA TRP A 189 14.93 8.62 -0.14
C TRP A 189 14.71 10.11 -0.38
N ARG A 190 15.48 10.95 0.33
CA ARG A 190 15.38 12.40 0.19
C ARG A 190 15.83 12.83 -1.22
N LYS A 191 14.95 13.53 -1.95
CA LYS A 191 15.27 14.09 -3.27
C LYS A 191 16.57 14.88 -3.21
N GLY A 192 17.48 14.60 -4.15
CA GLY A 192 18.79 15.23 -4.26
C GLY A 192 19.93 14.52 -3.53
N SER A 193 19.64 13.58 -2.61
CA SER A 193 20.67 12.81 -1.91
C SER A 193 21.42 11.85 -2.84
N ILE A 194 22.58 11.36 -2.39
CA ILE A 194 23.37 10.38 -3.15
C ILE A 194 22.58 9.08 -3.28
N GLU A 195 21.97 8.62 -2.19
CA GLU A 195 21.12 7.42 -2.16
C GLU A 195 19.97 7.53 -3.15
N TYR A 196 19.30 8.69 -3.22
CA TYR A 196 18.23 8.93 -4.18
C TYR A 196 18.71 8.77 -5.63
N ARG A 197 19.83 9.40 -5.98
CA ARG A 197 20.39 9.35 -7.35
C ARG A 197 20.86 7.94 -7.72
N GLU A 198 21.58 7.28 -6.82
CA GLU A 198 22.10 5.94 -7.04
C GLU A 198 20.99 4.88 -7.08
N CYS A 199 19.98 5.01 -6.21
CA CYS A 199 18.78 4.18 -6.23
C CYS A 199 18.05 4.30 -7.58
N ARG A 200 17.86 5.53 -8.11
CA ARG A 200 17.20 5.73 -9.41
C ARG A 200 18.01 5.16 -10.56
N LYS A 201 19.34 5.33 -10.57
CA LYS A 201 20.21 4.69 -11.58
C LYS A 201 20.07 3.16 -11.54
N GLY A 202 20.15 2.58 -10.35
CA GLY A 202 19.96 1.14 -10.13
C GLY A 202 18.57 0.65 -10.55
N ALA A 203 17.53 1.40 -10.21
CA ALA A 203 16.14 1.08 -10.56
C ALA A 203 15.93 1.03 -12.08
N LYS A 204 16.59 1.89 -12.87
CA LYS A 204 16.51 1.82 -14.33
C LYS A 204 17.05 0.49 -14.87
N VAL A 205 18.20 0.05 -14.35
CA VAL A 205 18.79 -1.24 -14.73
C VAL A 205 17.86 -2.38 -14.33
N TYR A 206 17.34 -2.33 -13.09
CA TYR A 206 16.38 -3.31 -12.59
C TYR A 206 15.13 -3.42 -13.47
N PHE A 207 14.51 -2.30 -13.88
CA PHE A 207 13.32 -2.34 -14.74
C PHE A 207 13.62 -2.95 -16.11
N ARG A 208 14.79 -2.68 -16.69
CA ARG A 208 15.22 -3.31 -17.95
C ARG A 208 15.44 -4.81 -17.81
N GLU A 209 16.02 -5.24 -16.69
CA GLU A 209 16.19 -6.67 -16.39
C GLU A 209 14.84 -7.37 -16.19
N GLN A 210 13.92 -6.76 -15.45
CA GLN A 210 12.57 -7.28 -15.26
C GLN A 210 11.79 -7.35 -16.58
N CYS A 211 11.89 -6.33 -17.42
CA CYS A 211 11.31 -6.34 -18.78
C CYS A 211 11.76 -7.57 -19.57
N LYS A 212 13.07 -7.86 -19.58
CA LYS A 212 13.63 -9.05 -20.24
C LYS A 212 13.17 -10.36 -19.59
N SER A 213 13.12 -10.42 -18.27
CA SER A 213 12.69 -11.60 -17.52
C SER A 213 11.23 -11.94 -17.81
N TRP A 214 10.35 -10.95 -17.70
CA TRP A 214 8.92 -11.11 -17.96
C TRP A 214 8.62 -11.41 -19.42
N GLY A 215 9.41 -10.87 -20.37
CA GLY A 215 9.32 -11.26 -21.78
C GLY A 215 9.56 -12.75 -22.00
N LYS A 216 10.64 -13.31 -21.41
CA LYS A 216 10.90 -14.76 -21.47
C LYS A 216 9.81 -15.59 -20.82
N GLN A 217 9.17 -15.07 -19.76
CA GLN A 217 8.06 -15.74 -19.09
C GLN A 217 6.80 -15.74 -19.95
N TRP A 218 6.49 -14.61 -20.60
CA TRP A 218 5.40 -14.50 -21.55
C TRP A 218 5.58 -15.48 -22.72
N ASP A 219 6.78 -15.54 -23.31
CA ASP A 219 7.08 -16.46 -24.43
C ASP A 219 6.86 -17.94 -24.07
N ARG A 220 6.95 -18.29 -22.77
CA ARG A 220 6.75 -19.66 -22.27
C ARG A 220 5.30 -19.94 -21.89
N ALA A 221 4.69 -19.05 -21.11
CA ALA A 221 3.41 -19.30 -20.45
C ALA A 221 2.21 -18.68 -21.17
N HIS A 222 2.42 -17.67 -22.02
CA HIS A 222 1.37 -16.91 -22.72
C HIS A 222 0.23 -16.43 -21.80
N ALA A 223 0.53 -16.13 -20.53
CA ALA A 223 -0.44 -15.70 -19.55
C ALA A 223 -0.59 -14.17 -19.52
N ASP A 224 -1.82 -13.64 -19.50
CA ASP A 224 -2.08 -12.20 -19.52
C ASP A 224 -1.37 -11.43 -18.40
N SER A 225 -1.24 -12.06 -17.22
CA SER A 225 -0.50 -11.49 -16.09
C SER A 225 0.99 -11.25 -16.40
N SER A 226 1.62 -12.16 -17.14
CA SER A 226 3.02 -12.02 -17.56
C SER A 226 3.19 -10.93 -18.63
N ARG A 227 2.21 -10.78 -19.53
CA ARG A 227 2.18 -9.67 -20.50
C ARG A 227 2.01 -8.32 -19.81
N ALA A 228 1.11 -8.24 -18.84
CA ALA A 228 0.89 -7.03 -18.05
C ALA A 228 2.17 -6.63 -17.29
N ALA A 229 2.81 -7.58 -16.61
CA ALA A 229 4.08 -7.34 -15.91
C ALA A 229 5.19 -6.91 -16.89
N GLN A 230 5.31 -7.57 -18.04
CA GLN A 230 6.27 -7.19 -19.08
C GLN A 230 6.04 -5.73 -19.53
N GLN A 231 4.81 -5.37 -19.91
CA GLN A 231 4.48 -4.01 -20.34
C GLN A 231 4.80 -2.97 -19.27
N ARG A 232 4.50 -3.28 -18.00
CA ARG A 232 4.80 -2.41 -16.86
C ARG A 232 6.29 -2.10 -16.76
N TYR A 233 7.13 -3.13 -16.72
CA TYR A 233 8.57 -2.94 -16.55
C TYR A 233 9.26 -2.43 -17.82
N CYS A 234 8.81 -2.83 -19.01
CA CYS A 234 9.39 -2.33 -20.26
C CYS A 234 9.09 -0.84 -20.47
N SER A 235 7.85 -0.40 -20.20
CA SER A 235 7.51 1.03 -20.28
C SER A 235 8.33 1.88 -19.30
N ALA A 236 8.61 1.35 -18.11
CA ALA A 236 9.50 2.00 -17.16
C ALA A 236 10.98 1.95 -17.61
N GLY A 237 11.47 0.81 -18.09
CA GLY A 237 12.87 0.64 -18.51
C GLY A 237 13.30 1.59 -19.64
N GLU A 238 12.36 1.94 -20.53
CA GLU A 238 12.58 2.88 -21.62
C GLU A 238 12.21 4.33 -21.25
N GLY A 239 11.05 4.56 -20.63
CA GLY A 239 10.52 5.90 -20.38
C GLY A 239 11.08 6.60 -19.13
N PHE A 240 11.67 5.87 -18.19
CA PHE A 240 12.17 6.43 -16.93
C PHE A 240 13.54 7.12 -17.10
N ASN A 241 13.61 8.40 -16.71
CA ASN A 241 14.87 9.13 -16.58
C ASN A 241 15.38 9.11 -15.14
N PRO A 242 16.54 8.49 -14.84
CA PRO A 242 17.05 8.36 -13.48
C PRO A 242 17.62 9.65 -12.92
N LEU A 243 17.87 10.67 -13.77
CA LEU A 243 18.39 11.98 -13.34
C LEU A 243 17.30 13.00 -13.01
N GLY A 244 16.05 12.77 -13.46
CA GLY A 244 14.95 13.73 -13.33
C GLY A 244 14.25 13.83 -14.66
#